data_AF-A0A1G8Z5C1-F1
#
_entry.id   AF-A0A1G8Z5C1-F1
#
_cell.length_a   1.000
_cell.length_b   1.000
_cell.length_c   1.000
_cell.angle_alpha   90.00
_cell.angle_beta   90.00
_cell.angle_gamma   90.00
#
_symmetry.space_group_name_H-M   'P 1'
#
loop_
_entity.id
_entity.type
_entity.pdbx_description
1 polymer ?
#
loop_
_entity_poly.entity_id
_entity_poly.type
_entity_poly.pdbx_seq_one_letter_code
_entity_poly.pdbx_strand_id
1 'polypeptide(L)'
;MRPAAPRRAVLALAAVCAFAAPLAGCSGADENRSGPSPSPRTSSDTEICIALVGYWAKEVFLERPTSGRDFMQKGLSNGQNEILLAAVEAAQKERERSDSDAALKILDRRVEEGCEKRYRDGKPTEGIWRDPSASATDDASPADGAGAATPGTAVPTTPEPTSPSP
;
A
#
# COMPACT_ATOMS: atom_id res chain seq x y z
N MET A 1 2.85 -9.67 -48.65
CA MET A 1 4.09 -10.47 -48.54
C MET A 1 4.91 -9.95 -47.36
N ARG A 2 5.29 -10.81 -46.41
CA ARG A 2 6.16 -10.49 -45.26
C ARG A 2 7.52 -11.18 -45.46
N PRO A 3 8.66 -10.50 -45.35
CA PRO A 3 9.96 -11.19 -45.31
C PRO A 3 10.22 -11.77 -43.92
N ALA A 4 10.62 -13.05 -43.89
CA ALA A 4 11.11 -13.78 -42.73
C ALA A 4 12.64 -13.89 -42.81
N ALA A 5 13.34 -13.64 -41.69
CA ALA A 5 14.70 -14.13 -41.40
C ALA A 5 15.07 -13.76 -39.93
N PRO A 6 16.13 -14.32 -39.34
CA PRO A 6 16.26 -15.71 -38.91
C PRO A 6 16.60 -15.83 -37.40
N ARG A 7 16.22 -16.98 -36.82
CA ARG A 7 16.63 -17.45 -35.49
C ARG A 7 18.14 -17.70 -35.45
N ARG A 8 18.85 -17.05 -34.52
CA ARG A 8 20.23 -17.33 -34.09
C ARG A 8 20.35 -16.88 -32.64
N ALA A 9 20.98 -17.54 -31.69
CA ALA A 9 21.43 -18.90 -31.50
C ALA A 9 21.62 -18.98 -29.97
N VAL A 10 21.19 -20.07 -29.33
CA VAL A 10 21.43 -20.28 -27.90
C VAL A 10 22.91 -20.57 -27.71
N LEU A 11 23.61 -19.74 -26.94
CA LEU A 11 24.92 -20.04 -26.39
C LEU A 11 24.80 -20.05 -24.87
N ALA A 12 24.66 -21.26 -24.33
CA ALA A 12 24.86 -21.53 -22.93
C ALA A 12 26.36 -21.48 -22.63
N LEU A 13 26.76 -20.65 -21.67
CA LEU A 13 28.00 -20.87 -20.93
C LEU A 13 27.69 -20.77 -19.44
N ALA A 14 27.65 -21.93 -18.79
CA ALA A 14 27.63 -22.06 -17.36
C ALA A 14 29.00 -21.62 -16.81
N ALA A 15 29.01 -20.68 -15.88
CA ALA A 15 30.16 -20.39 -15.04
C ALA A 15 29.72 -20.52 -13.57
N VAL A 16 29.86 -21.74 -13.06
CA VAL A 16 29.81 -22.06 -11.63
C VAL A 16 31.12 -21.60 -11.01
N CYS A 17 31.08 -20.59 -10.16
CA CYS A 17 32.15 -20.33 -9.20
C CYS A 17 31.57 -20.44 -7.79
N ALA A 18 31.66 -21.65 -7.24
CA ALA A 18 31.47 -21.92 -5.84
C ALA A 18 32.61 -21.24 -5.05
N PHE A 19 32.28 -20.20 -4.28
CA PHE A 19 33.17 -19.65 -3.27
C PHE A 19 32.90 -20.38 -1.95
N ALA A 20 33.68 -21.43 -1.70
CA ALA A 20 33.83 -22.01 -0.37
C ALA A 20 35.21 -21.56 0.16
N ALA A 21 35.20 -20.73 1.20
CA ALA A 21 36.40 -20.41 1.98
C ALA A 21 36.09 -20.48 3.48
N PRO A 22 37.02 -21.01 4.31
CA PRO A 22 36.75 -21.55 5.63
C PRO A 22 36.64 -20.49 6.74
N LEU A 23 36.02 -20.94 7.85
CA LEU A 23 35.93 -20.28 9.15
C LEU A 23 37.32 -19.91 9.70
N ALA A 24 37.67 -18.62 9.63
CA ALA A 24 38.74 -18.03 10.42
C ALA A 24 38.11 -17.32 11.64
N GLY A 25 38.13 -17.99 12.78
CA GLY A 25 37.79 -17.40 14.06
C GLY A 25 38.91 -16.46 14.52
N CYS A 26 38.64 -15.16 14.53
CA CYS A 26 39.38 -14.21 15.34
C CYS A 26 38.65 -14.04 16.68
N SER A 27 39.15 -14.71 17.72
CA SER A 27 38.88 -14.32 19.09
C SER A 27 39.73 -13.08 19.39
N GLY A 28 39.18 -11.92 19.05
CA GLY A 28 39.67 -10.62 19.49
C GLY A 28 38.76 -10.17 20.64
N ALA A 29 39.28 -10.21 21.85
CA ALA A 29 38.65 -9.59 23.00
C ALA A 29 38.80 -8.07 22.86
N ASP A 30 37.87 -7.46 22.13
CA ASP A 30 37.61 -6.02 22.19
C ASP A 30 36.36 -5.82 23.04
N GLU A 31 36.57 -5.40 24.30
CA GLU A 31 35.58 -4.73 25.13
C GLU A 31 35.19 -3.38 24.49
N ASN A 32 34.50 -3.47 23.35
CA ASN A 32 33.94 -2.31 22.67
C ASN A 32 32.47 -2.18 23.10
N ARG A 33 32.20 -1.16 23.92
CA ARG A 33 30.87 -0.75 24.40
C ARG A 33 29.77 -1.11 23.40
N SER A 34 28.98 -2.12 23.73
CA SER A 34 27.69 -2.36 23.08
C SER A 34 26.76 -1.21 23.46
N GLY A 35 26.83 -0.12 22.71
CA GLY A 35 25.72 0.84 22.67
C GLY A 35 24.47 0.13 22.16
N PRO A 36 23.26 0.57 22.55
CA PRO A 36 22.03 -0.04 22.06
C PRO A 36 22.04 -0.04 20.52
N SER A 37 21.90 -1.22 19.93
CA SER A 37 21.72 -1.36 18.48
C SER A 37 20.42 -0.63 18.08
N PRO A 38 20.43 0.26 17.08
CA PRO A 38 19.21 0.92 16.64
C PRO A 38 18.19 -0.13 16.18
N SER A 39 17.02 -0.15 16.81
CA SER A 39 15.93 -1.03 16.40
C SER A 39 15.46 -0.66 14.99
N PRO A 40 15.09 -1.65 14.14
CA PRO A 40 14.48 -1.39 12.84
C PRO A 40 13.25 -0.49 13.01
N ARG A 41 13.21 0.64 12.30
CA ARG A 41 12.01 1.48 12.26
C ARG A 41 11.03 0.92 11.26
N THR A 42 9.84 0.55 11.72
CA THR A 42 8.73 0.19 10.83
C THR A 42 8.20 1.47 10.18
N SER A 43 8.18 1.52 8.85
CA SER A 43 7.47 2.58 8.14
C SER A 43 5.99 2.54 8.48
N SER A 44 5.41 3.72 8.71
CA SER A 44 3.97 3.89 8.88
C SER A 44 3.21 3.59 7.59
N ASP A 45 1.92 3.27 7.69
CA ASP A 45 1.09 3.02 6.51
C ASP A 45 0.97 4.23 5.59
N THR A 46 0.99 5.44 6.15
CA THR A 46 1.03 6.70 5.40
C THR A 46 2.31 6.78 4.57
N GLU A 47 3.48 6.49 5.15
CA GLU A 47 4.77 6.52 4.43
C GLU A 47 4.82 5.47 3.31
N ILE A 48 4.30 4.26 3.57
CA ILE A 48 4.18 3.20 2.56
C ILE A 48 3.25 3.65 1.42
N CYS A 49 2.11 4.27 1.76
CA CYS A 49 1.19 4.83 0.77
C CYS A 49 1.87 5.88 -0.11
N ILE A 50 2.54 6.86 0.49
CA ILE A 50 3.19 7.96 -0.24
C ILE A 50 4.25 7.41 -1.19
N ALA A 51 5.10 6.49 -0.72
CA ALA A 51 6.14 5.89 -1.55
C ALA A 51 5.56 5.12 -2.74
N LEU A 52 4.57 4.26 -2.50
CA LEU A 52 3.98 3.40 -3.53
C LEU A 52 3.14 4.19 -4.53
N VAL A 53 2.20 5.01 -4.04
CA VAL A 53 1.32 5.82 -4.87
C VAL A 53 2.12 6.87 -5.64
N GLY A 54 3.08 7.53 -4.99
CA GLY A 54 3.92 8.55 -5.60
C GLY A 54 4.77 8.01 -6.75
N TYR A 55 5.37 6.83 -6.58
CA TYR A 55 6.10 6.15 -7.66
C TYR A 55 5.21 5.93 -8.88
N TRP A 56 4.04 5.31 -8.68
CA TRP A 56 3.16 4.98 -9.79
C TRP A 56 2.49 6.20 -10.42
N ALA A 57 2.15 7.22 -9.63
CA ALA A 57 1.62 8.47 -10.13
C ALA A 57 2.64 9.16 -11.07
N LYS A 58 3.93 9.17 -10.71
CA LYS A 58 4.99 9.69 -11.58
C LYS A 58 5.15 8.88 -12.86
N GLU A 59 5.18 7.55 -12.76
CA GLU A 59 5.27 6.68 -13.94
C GLU A 59 4.11 6.93 -14.91
N VAL A 60 2.88 7.04 -14.38
CA VAL A 60 1.66 7.30 -15.17
C VAL A 60 1.69 8.70 -15.77
N PHE A 61 2.01 9.72 -14.99
CA PHE A 61 2.07 11.11 -15.45
C PHE A 61 3.13 11.34 -16.54
N LEU A 62 4.26 10.63 -16.45
CA LEU A 62 5.35 10.66 -17.43
C LEU A 62 5.16 9.65 -18.58
N GLU A 63 4.01 8.98 -18.65
CA GLU A 63 3.62 8.06 -19.73
C GLU A 63 4.66 6.95 -19.99
N ARG A 64 5.29 6.43 -18.91
CA ARG A 64 6.29 5.36 -19.03
C ARG A 64 5.66 4.03 -19.48
N PRO A 65 6.41 3.13 -20.16
CA PRO A 65 5.87 1.86 -20.68
C PRO A 65 5.25 0.95 -19.61
N THR A 66 5.74 1.04 -18.37
CA THR A 66 5.30 0.32 -17.17
C THR A 66 3.95 0.80 -16.63
N SER A 67 3.42 1.91 -17.16
CA SER A 67 2.25 2.62 -16.64
C SER A 67 0.92 1.96 -17.01
N GLY A 68 0.83 1.28 -18.15
CA GLY A 68 -0.39 0.60 -18.61
C GLY A 68 -0.78 -0.69 -17.87
N ARG A 69 -0.08 -1.03 -16.77
CA ARG A 69 -0.45 -2.15 -15.90
C ARG A 69 -1.71 -1.82 -15.10
N ASP A 70 -2.54 -2.83 -14.80
CA ASP A 70 -3.69 -2.65 -13.91
C ASP A 70 -3.24 -2.36 -12.47
N PHE A 71 -4.07 -1.66 -11.69
CA PHE A 71 -3.72 -1.24 -10.33
C PHE A 71 -3.41 -2.41 -9.38
N MET A 72 -4.07 -3.55 -9.55
CA MET A 72 -3.75 -4.76 -8.78
C MET A 72 -2.35 -5.30 -9.11
N GLN A 73 -1.92 -5.24 -10.38
CA GLN A 73 -0.57 -5.64 -10.79
C GLN A 73 0.51 -4.67 -10.29
N LYS A 74 0.11 -3.42 -9.98
CA LYS A 74 0.95 -2.41 -9.34
C LYS A 74 1.05 -2.58 -7.82
N GLY A 75 0.29 -3.52 -7.24
CA GLY A 75 0.18 -3.72 -5.80
C GLY A 75 -0.62 -2.61 -5.10
N LEU A 76 -1.42 -1.84 -5.84
CA LEU A 76 -2.25 -0.78 -5.28
C LEU A 76 -3.56 -1.38 -4.76
N SER A 77 -4.00 -0.95 -3.58
CA SER A 77 -5.41 -1.09 -3.17
C SER A 77 -6.30 -0.16 -4.01
N ASN A 78 -7.61 -0.40 -4.02
CA ASN A 78 -8.56 0.45 -4.75
C ASN A 78 -8.46 1.92 -4.31
N GLY A 79 -8.47 2.18 -3.00
CA GLY A 79 -8.38 3.55 -2.50
C GLY A 79 -7.01 4.21 -2.73
N GLN A 80 -5.91 3.45 -2.79
CA GLN A 80 -4.62 4.00 -3.23
C GLN A 80 -4.63 4.34 -4.73
N ASN A 81 -5.30 3.55 -5.55
CA ASN A 81 -5.48 3.83 -6.96
C ASN A 81 -6.34 5.10 -7.18
N GLU A 82 -7.37 5.31 -6.38
CA GLU A 82 -8.16 6.56 -6.42
C GLU A 82 -7.29 7.80 -6.13
N ILE A 83 -6.41 7.73 -5.13
CA ILE A 83 -5.44 8.82 -4.84
C ILE A 83 -4.53 9.05 -6.05
N LEU A 84 -3.99 7.98 -6.65
CA LEU A 84 -3.16 8.07 -7.84
C LEU A 84 -3.86 8.82 -8.96
N LEU A 85 -5.09 8.40 -9.31
CA LEU A 85 -5.83 8.97 -10.42
C LEU A 85 -6.14 10.45 -10.19
N ALA A 86 -6.57 10.81 -8.98
CA ALA A 86 -6.84 12.20 -8.62
C ALA A 86 -5.58 13.09 -8.66
N ALA A 87 -4.43 12.57 -8.20
CA ALA A 87 -3.17 13.30 -8.24
C ALA A 87 -2.68 13.52 -9.68
N VAL A 88 -2.77 12.50 -10.54
CA VAL A 88 -2.42 12.59 -11.97
C VAL A 88 -3.34 13.60 -12.68
N GLU A 89 -4.64 13.56 -12.43
CA GLU A 89 -5.58 14.52 -13.01
C GLU A 89 -5.25 15.96 -12.61
N ALA A 90 -4.96 16.20 -11.32
CA ALA A 90 -4.57 17.51 -10.83
C ALA A 90 -3.25 18.00 -11.45
N ALA A 91 -2.27 17.10 -11.60
CA ALA A 91 -0.99 17.41 -12.23
C ALA A 91 -1.15 17.71 -13.74
N GLN A 92 -2.01 16.99 -14.45
CA GLN A 92 -2.31 17.28 -15.86
C GLN A 92 -2.92 18.68 -16.02
N LYS A 93 -3.88 19.04 -15.17
CA LYS A 93 -4.46 20.40 -15.12
C LYS A 93 -3.43 21.48 -14.83
N GLU A 94 -2.45 21.20 -13.97
CA GLU A 94 -1.37 22.14 -13.70
C GLU A 94 -0.40 22.26 -14.88
N ARG A 95 -0.07 21.15 -15.54
CA ARG A 95 0.80 21.13 -16.73
C ARG A 95 0.24 21.98 -17.87
N GLU A 96 -1.09 22.01 -18.02
CA GLU A 96 -1.76 22.87 -19.00
C GLU A 96 -1.65 24.37 -18.67
N ARG A 97 -1.49 24.72 -17.39
CA ARG A 97 -1.47 26.12 -16.91
C ARG A 97 -0.07 26.68 -16.73
N SER A 98 0.90 25.83 -16.44
CA SER A 98 2.27 26.20 -16.07
C SER A 98 3.28 25.33 -16.81
N ASP A 99 4.05 24.51 -16.09
CA ASP A 99 5.08 23.65 -16.66
C ASP A 99 5.08 22.26 -15.99
N SER A 100 5.88 21.35 -16.55
CA SER A 100 5.98 19.97 -16.07
C SER A 100 6.56 19.86 -14.65
N ASP A 101 7.44 20.79 -14.23
CA ASP A 101 8.05 20.75 -12.90
C ASP A 101 7.06 21.23 -11.83
N ALA A 102 6.27 22.26 -12.15
CA ALA A 102 5.14 22.70 -11.32
C ALA A 102 4.10 21.58 -11.19
N ALA A 103 3.77 20.90 -12.28
CA ALA A 103 2.85 19.77 -12.27
C ALA A 103 3.34 18.60 -11.41
N LEU A 104 4.64 18.27 -11.46
CA LEU A 104 5.23 17.24 -10.60
C LEU A 104 5.16 17.61 -9.11
N LYS A 105 5.33 18.89 -8.76
CA LYS A 105 5.15 19.38 -7.38
C LYS A 105 3.69 19.26 -6.92
N ILE A 106 2.74 19.55 -7.80
CA ILE A 106 1.31 19.33 -7.52
C ILE A 106 1.02 17.85 -7.34
N LEU A 107 1.57 16.99 -8.19
CA LEU A 107 1.43 15.54 -8.08
C LEU A 107 1.89 15.03 -6.72
N ASP A 108 3.11 15.39 -6.31
CA ASP A 108 3.69 14.95 -5.02
C ASP A 108 2.84 15.42 -3.84
N ARG A 109 2.45 16.70 -3.82
CA ARG A 109 1.60 17.24 -2.76
C ARG A 109 0.25 16.53 -2.66
N ARG A 110 -0.38 16.24 -3.80
CA ARG A 110 -1.70 15.56 -3.82
C ARG A 110 -1.61 14.12 -3.35
N VAL A 111 -0.50 13.45 -3.64
CA VAL A 111 -0.24 12.11 -3.10
C VAL A 111 -0.07 12.16 -1.59
N GLU A 112 0.72 13.10 -1.07
CA GLU A 112 0.91 13.31 0.37
C GLU A 112 -0.43 13.58 1.07
N GLU A 113 -1.17 14.60 0.63
CA GLU A 113 -2.49 14.97 1.19
C GLU A 113 -3.49 13.80 1.15
N GLY A 114 -3.53 13.06 0.04
CA GLY A 114 -4.44 11.94 -0.15
C GLY A 114 -4.12 10.76 0.76
N CYS A 115 -2.84 10.40 0.88
CA CYS A 115 -2.38 9.33 1.76
C CYS A 115 -2.57 9.71 3.24
N GLU A 116 -2.19 10.92 3.64
CA GLU A 116 -2.42 11.42 5.00
C GLU A 116 -3.91 11.40 5.36
N LYS A 117 -4.78 11.87 4.46
CA LYS A 117 -6.23 11.83 4.68
C LYS A 117 -6.74 10.40 4.83
N ARG A 118 -6.27 9.46 4.01
CA ARG A 118 -6.74 8.07 4.01
C ARG A 118 -6.38 7.33 5.29
N TYR A 119 -5.21 7.59 5.85
CA TYR A 119 -4.67 6.86 7.00
C TYR A 119 -4.73 7.65 8.31
N ARG A 120 -5.36 8.83 8.31
CA ARG A 120 -5.53 9.68 9.50
C ARG A 120 -6.15 8.93 10.68
N ASP A 121 -7.14 8.09 10.38
CA ASP A 121 -7.91 7.34 11.39
C ASP A 121 -7.39 5.90 11.54
N GLY A 122 -6.18 5.60 11.05
CA GLY A 122 -5.58 4.27 11.04
C GLY A 122 -5.73 3.54 9.69
N LYS A 123 -5.40 2.24 9.68
CA LYS A 123 -5.58 1.40 8.47
C LYS A 123 -7.05 1.39 8.08
N PRO A 124 -7.39 1.65 6.80
CA PRO A 124 -8.74 1.43 6.30
C PRO A 124 -9.18 0.00 6.61
N THR A 125 -10.22 -0.14 7.41
CA THR A 125 -10.83 -1.44 7.78
C THR A 125 -11.72 -2.00 6.66
N GLU A 126 -11.99 -1.19 5.65
CA GLU A 126 -12.74 -1.54 4.45
C GLU A 126 -11.87 -2.38 3.49
N GLY A 127 -12.07 -3.70 3.50
CA GLY A 127 -11.39 -4.67 2.64
C GLY A 127 -11.40 -6.09 3.22
N ILE A 128 -11.05 -7.08 2.39
CA ILE A 128 -11.02 -8.50 2.81
C ILE A 128 -9.96 -8.76 3.92
N TRP A 129 -9.06 -7.80 4.14
CA TRP A 129 -8.02 -7.86 5.16
C TRP A 129 -8.43 -6.98 6.36
N ARG A 130 -9.15 -7.57 7.33
CA ARG A 130 -9.34 -6.97 8.65
C ARG A 130 -8.06 -7.09 9.48
N ASP A 131 -7.71 -6.03 10.20
CA ASP A 131 -6.64 -6.06 11.18
C ASP A 131 -7.14 -6.78 12.46
N PRO A 132 -6.55 -7.92 12.86
CA PRO A 132 -6.94 -8.61 14.08
C PRO A 132 -6.62 -7.82 15.37
N SER A 133 -5.74 -6.81 15.30
CA SER A 133 -5.42 -5.94 16.43
C SER A 133 -6.44 -4.82 16.64
N ALA A 134 -7.19 -4.44 15.61
CA ALA A 134 -8.30 -3.48 15.75
C ALA A 134 -9.46 -4.07 16.59
N SER A 135 -9.69 -5.38 16.49
CA SER A 135 -10.67 -6.10 17.34
C SER A 135 -10.25 -6.20 18.81
N ALA A 136 -8.96 -6.07 19.15
CA ALA A 136 -8.50 -6.20 20.53
C ALA A 136 -8.83 -4.98 21.40
N THR A 137 -9.06 -3.81 20.78
CA THR A 137 -9.39 -2.58 21.51
C THR A 137 -10.89 -2.41 21.78
N ASP A 138 -11.76 -3.11 21.03
CA ASP A 138 -13.21 -3.08 21.25
C ASP A 138 -13.67 -4.09 22.34
N ASP A 139 -12.89 -5.16 22.57
CA ASP A 139 -13.19 -6.18 23.60
C ASP A 139 -12.68 -5.82 25.01
N ALA A 140 -11.94 -4.72 25.16
CA ALA A 140 -11.55 -4.21 26.49
C ALA A 140 -12.71 -3.43 27.13
N SER A 141 -13.78 -4.15 27.48
CA SER A 141 -14.84 -3.66 28.36
C SER A 141 -14.25 -3.35 29.75
N PRO A 142 -14.51 -2.16 30.32
CA PRO A 142 -14.13 -1.87 31.70
C PRO A 142 -14.98 -2.74 32.63
N ALA A 143 -14.30 -3.58 33.42
CA ALA A 143 -14.93 -4.30 34.51
C ALA A 143 -15.22 -3.32 35.65
N ASP A 144 -16.43 -2.76 35.68
CA ASP A 144 -17.03 -2.19 36.88
C ASP A 144 -18.43 -2.78 37.03
N GLY A 145 -18.57 -3.63 38.05
CA GLY A 145 -19.85 -4.21 38.42
C GLY A 145 -20.70 -3.20 39.19
N ALA A 146 -21.99 -3.11 38.83
CA ALA A 146 -23.09 -2.98 39.78
C ALA A 146 -24.44 -3.01 39.05
N GLY A 147 -25.25 -4.03 39.34
CA GLY A 147 -26.66 -3.83 39.69
C GLY A 147 -27.69 -3.50 38.60
N ALA A 148 -28.48 -4.54 38.31
CA ALA A 148 -29.95 -4.51 38.30
C ALA A 148 -30.75 -4.20 37.01
N ALA A 149 -31.71 -5.10 36.80
CA ALA A 149 -33.04 -4.97 36.18
C ALA A 149 -33.17 -4.91 34.65
N THR A 150 -33.57 -6.05 34.08
CA THR A 150 -34.43 -6.16 32.89
C THR A 150 -35.78 -5.45 33.14
N PRO A 151 -36.37 -4.85 32.10
CA PRO A 151 -37.46 -5.55 31.41
C PRO A 151 -37.41 -5.40 29.89
N GLY A 152 -37.92 -6.42 29.19
CA GLY A 152 -38.01 -6.45 27.73
C GLY A 152 -39.05 -5.50 27.15
N THR A 153 -38.92 -5.18 25.86
CA THR A 153 -40.01 -4.77 24.98
C THR A 153 -39.60 -4.94 23.51
N ALA A 154 -40.42 -5.73 22.81
CA ALA A 154 -40.80 -5.72 21.39
C ALA A 154 -39.74 -5.58 20.29
N VAL A 155 -39.62 -6.66 19.49
CA VAL A 155 -39.13 -6.64 18.12
C VAL A 155 -40.25 -6.13 17.20
N PRO A 156 -40.07 -5.06 16.42
CA PRO A 156 -41.00 -4.74 15.33
C PRO A 156 -40.70 -5.64 14.12
N THR A 157 -41.68 -6.47 13.76
CA THR A 157 -41.70 -7.24 12.50
C THR A 157 -42.00 -6.29 11.35
N THR A 158 -41.05 -6.08 10.44
CA THR A 158 -41.27 -5.36 9.18
C THR A 158 -42.02 -6.26 8.21
N PRO A 159 -43.12 -5.81 7.58
CA PRO A 159 -43.80 -6.60 6.56
C PRO A 159 -43.04 -6.62 5.22
N GLU A 160 -43.10 -7.80 4.61
CA GLU A 160 -42.54 -8.23 3.32
C GLU A 160 -43.06 -7.39 2.13
N PRO A 161 -42.21 -6.97 1.16
CA PRO A 161 -42.69 -6.31 -0.05
C PRO A 161 -43.28 -7.33 -1.04
N THR A 162 -44.55 -7.15 -1.37
CA THR A 162 -45.28 -7.91 -2.39
C THR A 162 -44.69 -7.68 -3.78
N SER A 163 -44.16 -8.73 -4.39
CA SER A 163 -43.84 -8.79 -5.82
C SER A 163 -45.11 -8.65 -6.69
N PRO A 164 -45.08 -7.89 -7.78
CA PRO A 164 -46.09 -8.02 -8.83
C PRO A 164 -45.76 -9.18 -9.78
N SER A 165 -46.79 -9.86 -10.27
CA SER A 165 -46.75 -10.83 -11.38
C SER A 165 -48.04 -10.66 -12.19
N PRO A 166 -48.10 -11.19 -13.42
CA PRO A 166 -47.23 -10.96 -14.58
C PRO A 166 -47.77 -9.86 -15.52
#